data_AF-A0A1T5BXY3-F1
#
_entry.id   AF-A0A1T5BXY3-F1
#
_cell.length_a   1.000
_cell.length_b   1.000
_cell.length_c   1.000
_cell.angle_alpha   90.00
_cell.angle_beta   90.00
_cell.angle_gamma   90.00
#
_symmetry.space_group_name_H-M   'P 1'
#
loop_
_entity.id
_entity.type
_entity.pdbx_description
1 polymer ?
#
loop_
_entity_poly.entity_id
_entity_poly.type
_entity_poly.pdbx_seq_one_letter_code
_entity_poly.pdbx_strand_id
1 'polypeptide(L)'
;MDIVSQLSEELLKQSFSDELKQQERLNDCKQIAFNYSKVENSIAVLSDLKSNVSFIYYGGIAEQLGMAKRGDMHTVGSIWEEAILTRIHPDDLKQKHVQELRFFNFLKSIPKARRSDYYLESIIRMRDADDIYVQVLHRMFYVASYSNGSIWLALCLYNLFAGTNPRNVIVDSLSGQQTDLVSHNCNDLLTGREKEILKLIDMGKMSKDIAFLLSISVKTVSRHRQNILEKLQVNNSIEACRIAKELSLI
;
A
#
# COMPACT_ATOMS: atom_id res chain seq x y z
N MET A 1 -11.65 7.23 -10.50
CA MET A 1 -10.53 7.73 -9.67
C MET A 1 -9.51 6.60 -9.67
N ASP A 2 -8.28 6.89 -10.07
CA ASP A 2 -7.20 5.89 -10.20
C ASP A 2 -6.75 5.41 -8.81
N ILE A 3 -6.25 4.17 -8.69
CA ILE A 3 -5.83 3.57 -7.40
C ILE A 3 -4.76 4.44 -6.74
N VAL A 4 -3.86 5.00 -7.55
CA VAL A 4 -2.82 5.94 -7.09
C VAL A 4 -3.43 7.21 -6.49
N SER A 5 -4.52 7.73 -7.09
CA SER A 5 -5.22 8.91 -6.56
C SER A 5 -5.84 8.62 -5.20
N GLN A 6 -6.43 7.43 -5.03
CA GLN A 6 -6.99 7.01 -3.75
C GLN A 6 -5.91 6.79 -2.68
N LEU A 7 -4.81 6.10 -3.02
CA LEU A 7 -3.68 5.95 -2.11
C LEU A 7 -3.12 7.30 -1.70
N SER A 8 -2.97 8.22 -2.65
CA SER A 8 -2.51 9.58 -2.37
C SER A 8 -3.45 10.29 -1.40
N GLU A 9 -4.77 10.13 -1.56
CA GLU A 9 -5.75 10.68 -0.65
C GLU A 9 -5.65 10.09 0.77
N GLU A 10 -5.59 8.76 0.89
CA GLU A 10 -5.46 8.06 2.17
C GLU A 10 -4.13 8.34 2.88
N LEU A 11 -3.02 8.45 2.15
CA LEU A 11 -1.68 8.63 2.72
C LEU A 11 -1.36 10.10 3.03
N LEU A 12 -1.74 11.03 2.15
CA LEU A 12 -1.32 12.44 2.26
C LEU A 12 -2.35 13.32 3.00
N LYS A 13 -3.63 12.93 3.07
CA LYS A 13 -4.66 13.72 3.78
C LYS A 13 -4.89 13.27 5.22
N GLN A 14 -3.98 12.48 5.79
CA GLN A 14 -4.05 12.09 7.19
C GLN A 14 -3.88 13.31 8.10
N SER A 15 -4.36 13.20 9.34
CA SER A 15 -4.17 14.25 10.35
C SER A 15 -2.75 14.20 10.90
N PHE A 16 -1.84 14.99 10.34
CA PHE A 16 -0.47 15.11 10.86
C PHE A 16 -0.39 16.18 11.95
N SER A 17 -0.11 15.77 13.19
CA SER A 17 0.11 16.71 14.31
C SER A 17 1.57 17.14 14.41
N ASP A 18 1.84 18.21 15.17
CA ASP A 18 3.21 18.54 15.55
C ASP A 18 3.55 17.85 16.88
N GLU A 19 4.56 16.98 16.84
CA GLU A 19 5.05 16.19 17.96
C GLU A 19 6.52 16.53 18.20
N LEU A 20 6.97 16.40 19.45
CA LEU A 20 8.36 16.61 19.82
C LEU A 20 9.26 15.57 19.13
N LYS A 21 10.47 15.98 18.74
CA LYS A 21 11.53 15.13 18.15
C LYS A 21 11.26 14.54 16.75
N GLN A 22 10.32 15.08 15.98
CA GLN A 22 10.11 14.67 14.58
C GLN A 22 11.40 14.72 13.76
N GLN A 23 12.14 15.83 13.84
CA GLN A 23 13.36 15.97 13.04
C GLN A 23 14.42 14.91 13.38
N GLU A 24 14.58 14.58 14.66
CA GLU A 24 15.49 13.53 15.14
C GLU A 24 15.06 12.17 14.57
N ARG A 25 13.78 11.82 14.70
CA ARG A 25 13.23 10.55 14.18
C ARG A 25 13.35 10.43 12.66
N LEU A 26 13.11 11.51 11.91
CA LEU A 26 13.30 11.52 10.46
C LEU A 26 14.78 11.28 10.10
N ASN A 27 15.71 11.91 10.80
CA ASN A 27 17.14 11.71 10.57
C ASN A 27 17.57 10.27 10.87
N ASP A 28 17.04 9.65 11.93
CA ASP A 28 17.28 8.23 12.24
C ASP A 28 16.79 7.33 11.10
N CYS A 29 15.56 7.55 10.61
CA CYS A 29 15.01 6.78 9.50
C CYS A 29 15.80 6.99 8.19
N LYS A 30 16.31 8.20 7.93
CA LYS A 30 17.21 8.46 6.80
C LYS A 30 18.50 7.65 6.92
N GLN A 31 19.09 7.60 8.12
CA GLN A 31 20.30 6.82 8.37
C GLN A 31 20.04 5.31 8.20
N ILE A 32 18.88 4.82 8.64
CA ILE A 32 18.45 3.43 8.44
C ILE A 32 18.34 3.12 6.94
N ALA A 33 17.64 3.95 6.16
CA ALA A 33 17.50 3.77 4.73
C ALA A 33 18.86 3.78 4.00
N PHE A 34 19.73 4.74 4.35
CA PHE A 34 21.10 4.78 3.85
C PHE A 34 21.86 3.48 4.16
N ASN A 35 21.80 2.99 5.40
CA ASN A 35 22.49 1.77 5.81
C ASN A 35 21.96 0.54 5.06
N TYR A 36 20.65 0.42 4.84
CA TYR A 36 20.09 -0.65 4.00
C TYR A 36 20.65 -0.61 2.57
N SER A 37 20.69 0.58 1.95
CA SER A 37 21.22 0.72 0.59
C SER A 37 22.70 0.28 0.50
N LYS A 38 23.48 0.55 1.55
CA LYS A 38 24.90 0.20 1.60
C LYS A 38 25.14 -1.28 1.88
N VAL A 39 24.46 -1.85 2.88
CA VAL A 39 24.72 -3.21 3.34
C VAL A 39 24.11 -4.24 2.40
N GLU A 40 22.91 -4.00 1.90
CA GLU A 40 22.20 -4.97 1.06
C GLU A 40 22.31 -4.67 -0.44
N ASN A 41 23.06 -3.64 -0.82
CA ASN A 41 23.12 -3.11 -2.18
C ASN A 41 21.74 -2.70 -2.74
N SER A 42 20.75 -2.42 -1.89
CA SER A 42 19.39 -2.10 -2.30
C SER A 42 19.25 -0.66 -2.80
N ILE A 43 18.21 -0.39 -3.59
CA ILE A 43 17.66 0.98 -3.65
C ILE A 43 16.75 1.11 -2.43
N ALA A 44 17.05 2.08 -1.56
CA ALA A 44 16.24 2.37 -0.39
C ALA A 44 15.54 3.72 -0.58
N VAL A 45 14.23 3.73 -0.42
CA VAL A 45 13.38 4.91 -0.59
C VAL A 45 12.67 5.18 0.72
N LEU A 46 12.99 6.30 1.36
CA LEU A 46 12.27 6.77 2.54
C LEU A 46 11.33 7.90 2.14
N SER A 47 10.03 7.66 2.21
CA SER A 47 8.97 8.62 1.86
C SER A 47 8.41 9.25 3.14
N ASP A 48 8.46 10.57 3.20
CA ASP A 48 7.80 11.39 4.21
C ASP A 48 6.41 11.80 3.72
N LEU A 49 5.39 11.12 4.25
CA LEU A 49 4.00 11.32 3.85
C LEU A 49 3.45 12.69 4.30
N LYS A 50 4.03 13.31 5.34
CA LYS A 50 3.60 14.64 5.82
C LYS A 50 4.04 15.73 4.83
N SER A 51 5.28 15.66 4.36
CA SER A 51 5.85 16.67 3.46
C SER A 51 5.70 16.34 1.97
N ASN A 52 5.21 15.14 1.65
CA ASN A 52 5.14 14.61 0.29
C ASN A 52 6.51 14.62 -0.41
N VAL A 53 7.54 14.14 0.30
CA VAL A 53 8.93 14.11 -0.18
C VAL A 53 9.53 12.73 0.03
N SER A 54 10.30 12.24 -0.93
CA SER A 54 11.05 10.99 -0.82
C SER A 54 12.55 11.22 -0.89
N PHE A 55 13.28 10.48 -0.04
CA PHE A 55 14.73 10.41 0.00
C PHE A 55 15.18 9.05 -0.53
N ILE A 56 15.90 9.05 -1.66
CA ILE A 56 16.33 7.84 -2.35
C ILE A 56 17.83 7.66 -2.16
N TYR A 57 18.23 6.47 -1.70
CA TYR A 57 19.62 6.07 -1.53
C TYR A 57 19.92 4.88 -2.44
N TYR A 58 20.91 5.03 -3.30
CA TYR A 58 21.22 4.04 -4.34
C TYR A 58 22.36 3.11 -3.91
N GLY A 59 22.02 1.85 -3.64
CA GLY A 59 22.98 0.76 -3.48
C GLY A 59 23.46 0.20 -4.82
N GLY A 60 24.25 -0.88 -4.78
CA GLY A 60 24.85 -1.47 -5.99
C GLY A 60 23.85 -1.97 -7.05
N ILE A 61 22.63 -2.36 -6.66
CA ILE A 61 21.60 -2.76 -7.63
C ILE A 61 21.17 -1.61 -8.56
N ALA A 62 21.31 -0.34 -8.12
CA ALA A 62 20.95 0.81 -8.94
C ALA A 62 21.76 0.88 -10.23
N GLU A 63 23.02 0.44 -10.20
CA GLU A 63 23.89 0.36 -11.37
C GLU A 63 23.45 -0.76 -12.30
N GLN A 64 23.07 -1.92 -11.74
CA GLN A 64 22.52 -3.04 -12.51
C GLN A 64 21.21 -2.66 -13.20
N LEU A 65 20.37 -1.87 -12.52
CA LEU A 65 19.12 -1.37 -13.08
C LEU A 65 19.32 -0.16 -14.03
N GLY A 66 20.56 0.28 -14.25
CA GLY A 66 20.87 1.43 -15.11
C GLY A 66 20.20 2.73 -14.63
N MET A 67 20.12 2.94 -13.31
CA MET A 67 19.39 4.06 -12.69
C MET A 67 20.30 5.15 -12.14
N ALA A 68 21.31 4.78 -11.34
CA ALA A 68 22.20 5.71 -10.64
C ALA A 68 23.49 4.99 -10.24
N LYS A 69 24.53 5.74 -9.87
CA LYS A 69 25.77 5.16 -9.35
C LYS A 69 25.59 4.76 -7.89
N ARG A 70 26.36 3.76 -7.45
CA ARG A 70 26.38 3.34 -6.05
C ARG A 70 26.80 4.51 -5.16
N GLY A 71 25.97 4.82 -4.17
CA GLY A 71 26.19 5.88 -3.21
C GLY A 71 25.57 7.22 -3.60
N ASP A 72 24.98 7.33 -4.80
CA ASP A 72 24.17 8.49 -5.14
C ASP A 72 22.98 8.61 -4.16
N MET A 73 22.52 9.84 -3.98
CA MET A 73 21.35 10.16 -3.17
C MET A 73 20.53 11.23 -3.87
N HIS A 74 19.23 10.99 -4.00
CA HIS A 74 18.29 11.96 -4.57
C HIS A 74 17.18 12.30 -3.59
N THR A 75 16.63 13.50 -3.72
CA THR A 75 15.41 13.93 -3.02
C THR A 75 14.37 14.30 -4.08
N VAL A 76 13.17 13.73 -3.96
CA VAL A 76 12.08 13.90 -4.91
C VAL A 76 10.91 14.58 -4.18
N GLY A 77 10.32 15.59 -4.80
CA GLY A 77 9.14 16.32 -4.26
C GLY A 77 7.82 15.57 -4.44
N SER A 78 7.83 14.26 -4.24
CA SER A 78 6.67 13.37 -4.34
C SER A 78 6.96 12.06 -3.63
N ILE A 79 5.95 11.45 -3.01
CA ILE A 79 5.99 10.06 -2.53
C ILE A 79 5.92 9.03 -3.67
N TRP A 80 5.71 9.49 -4.90
CA TRP A 80 5.69 8.67 -6.11
C TRP A 80 6.96 8.93 -6.92
N GLU A 81 7.96 8.07 -6.75
CA GLU A 81 9.28 8.24 -7.40
C GLU A 81 9.23 7.76 -8.85
N GLU A 82 8.83 8.64 -9.77
CA GLU A 82 8.65 8.32 -11.19
C GLU A 82 9.86 7.60 -11.82
N ALA A 83 11.07 8.00 -11.43
CA ALA A 83 12.31 7.38 -11.91
C ALA A 83 12.41 5.86 -11.57
N ILE A 84 11.79 5.42 -10.47
CA ILE A 84 11.70 4.02 -10.06
C ILE A 84 10.45 3.39 -10.66
N LEU A 85 9.28 4.03 -10.51
CA LEU A 85 8.00 3.45 -10.91
C LEU A 85 7.93 3.15 -12.42
N THR A 86 8.52 4.01 -13.26
CA THR A 86 8.56 3.82 -14.72
C THR A 86 9.43 2.62 -15.16
N ARG A 87 10.29 2.10 -14.29
CA ARG A 87 11.07 0.88 -14.55
C ARG A 87 10.27 -0.39 -14.28
N ILE A 88 9.21 -0.32 -13.48
CA ILE A 88 8.39 -1.47 -13.09
C ILE A 88 7.49 -1.88 -14.26
N HIS A 89 7.29 -3.19 -14.47
CA HIS A 89 6.32 -3.69 -15.46
C HIS A 89 4.91 -3.13 -15.17
N PRO A 90 4.15 -2.65 -16.17
CA PRO A 90 2.87 -1.97 -15.95
C PRO A 90 1.85 -2.77 -15.11
N ASP A 91 1.76 -4.08 -15.33
CA ASP A 91 0.87 -4.94 -14.54
C ASP A 91 1.32 -5.09 -13.09
N ASP A 92 2.63 -5.16 -12.86
CA ASP A 92 3.20 -5.31 -11.51
C ASP A 92 3.09 -3.97 -10.76
N LEU A 93 3.18 -2.84 -11.46
CA LEU A 93 2.96 -1.51 -10.89
C LEU A 93 1.51 -1.34 -10.41
N LYS A 94 0.53 -1.72 -11.24
CA LYS A 94 -0.89 -1.73 -10.84
C LYS A 94 -1.10 -2.63 -9.61
N GLN A 95 -0.53 -3.83 -9.62
CA GLN A 95 -0.63 -4.76 -8.49
C GLN A 95 0.05 -4.19 -7.24
N LYS A 96 1.24 -3.59 -7.35
CA LYS A 96 1.94 -2.93 -6.25
C LYS A 96 1.05 -1.92 -5.54
N HIS A 97 0.37 -1.05 -6.28
CA HIS A 97 -0.56 -0.09 -5.69
C HIS A 97 -1.75 -0.77 -5.00
N VAL A 98 -2.34 -1.80 -5.61
CA VAL A 98 -3.41 -2.59 -4.95
C VAL A 98 -2.91 -3.21 -3.64
N GLN A 99 -1.71 -3.81 -3.64
CA GLN A 99 -1.15 -4.46 -2.46
C GLN A 99 -0.79 -3.46 -1.37
N GLU A 100 -0.28 -2.29 -1.73
CA GLU A 100 0.00 -1.20 -0.80
C GLU A 100 -1.28 -0.72 -0.11
N LEU A 101 -2.38 -0.55 -0.85
CA LEU A 101 -3.68 -0.20 -0.29
C LEU A 101 -4.21 -1.28 0.66
N ARG A 102 -4.08 -2.55 0.27
CA ARG A 102 -4.46 -3.70 1.12
C ARG A 102 -3.64 -3.75 2.39
N PHE A 103 -2.33 -3.55 2.29
CA PHE A 103 -1.42 -3.53 3.43
C PHE A 103 -1.73 -2.37 4.38
N PHE A 104 -1.95 -1.17 3.84
CA PHE A 104 -2.36 0.00 4.61
C PHE A 104 -3.65 -0.26 5.39
N ASN A 105 -4.66 -0.84 4.74
CA ASN A 105 -5.93 -1.18 5.40
C ASN A 105 -5.79 -2.33 6.40
N PHE A 106 -4.96 -3.34 6.11
CA PHE A 106 -4.63 -4.40 7.06
C PHE A 106 -4.09 -3.81 8.37
N LEU A 107 -3.16 -2.86 8.29
CA LEU A 107 -2.58 -2.24 9.48
C LEU A 107 -3.58 -1.45 10.33
N LYS A 108 -4.70 -0.98 9.75
CA LYS A 108 -5.78 -0.34 10.52
C LYS A 108 -6.35 -1.32 11.57
N SER A 109 -6.37 -2.63 11.29
CA SER A 109 -6.80 -3.70 12.21
C SER A 109 -5.75 -4.09 13.26
N ILE A 110 -4.48 -3.70 13.06
CA ILE A 110 -3.37 -4.06 13.94
C ILE A 110 -3.20 -2.98 15.03
N PRO A 111 -2.97 -3.36 16.31
CA PRO A 111 -2.65 -2.42 17.37
C PRO A 111 -1.46 -1.52 16.99
N LYS A 112 -1.57 -0.21 17.24
CA LYS A 112 -0.57 0.81 16.82
C LYS A 112 0.87 0.41 17.17
N ALA A 113 1.08 -0.10 18.38
CA ALA A 113 2.40 -0.50 18.88
C ALA A 113 3.04 -1.65 18.10
N ARG A 114 2.26 -2.43 17.34
CA ARG A 114 2.72 -3.57 16.54
C ARG A 114 2.77 -3.30 15.05
N ARG A 115 2.28 -2.15 14.56
CA ARG A 115 2.17 -1.90 13.11
C ARG A 115 3.52 -1.94 12.40
N SER A 116 4.59 -1.48 13.07
CA SER A 116 5.97 -1.51 12.56
C SER A 116 6.57 -2.91 12.47
N ASP A 117 5.96 -3.91 13.10
CA ASP A 117 6.42 -5.30 13.04
C ASP A 117 6.06 -5.95 11.70
N TYR A 118 5.16 -5.34 10.93
CA TYR A 118 4.67 -5.87 9.67
C TYR A 118 5.27 -5.15 8.47
N TYR A 119 5.50 -5.90 7.39
CA TYR A 119 5.88 -5.35 6.09
C TYR A 119 5.22 -6.09 4.95
N LEU A 120 5.07 -5.39 3.83
CA LEU A 120 4.63 -5.97 2.57
C LEU A 120 5.85 -6.49 1.81
N GLU A 121 5.81 -7.74 1.38
CA GLU A 121 6.82 -8.37 0.53
C GLU A 121 6.20 -8.75 -0.83
N SER A 122 6.82 -8.28 -1.91
CA SER A 122 6.37 -8.49 -3.28
C SER A 122 7.54 -8.77 -4.22
N ILE A 123 7.40 -9.71 -5.15
CA ILE A 123 8.33 -9.84 -6.30
C ILE A 123 7.75 -9.10 -7.49
N ILE A 124 8.49 -8.13 -8.00
CA ILE A 124 8.10 -7.29 -9.13
C ILE A 124 9.14 -7.37 -10.24
N ARG A 125 8.71 -7.20 -11.50
CA ARG A 125 9.60 -7.09 -12.65
C ARG A 125 10.01 -5.64 -12.86
N MET A 126 11.31 -5.39 -12.93
CA MET A 126 11.88 -4.08 -13.24
C MET A 126 12.83 -4.17 -14.43
N ARG A 127 12.84 -3.14 -15.27
CA ARG A 127 13.77 -3.04 -16.41
C ARG A 127 15.17 -2.71 -15.92
N ASP A 128 16.15 -3.47 -16.38
CA ASP A 128 17.56 -3.22 -16.14
C ASP A 128 18.16 -2.17 -17.08
N ALA A 129 19.49 -2.07 -17.14
CA ALA A 129 20.19 -1.14 -18.02
C ALA A 129 19.99 -1.44 -19.53
N ASP A 130 19.71 -2.70 -19.88
CA ASP A 130 19.51 -3.17 -21.26
C ASP A 130 18.01 -3.28 -21.61
N ASP A 131 17.13 -2.67 -20.79
CA ASP A 131 15.67 -2.73 -20.90
C ASP A 131 15.07 -4.15 -20.74
N ILE A 132 15.84 -5.09 -20.16
CA ILE A 132 15.39 -6.46 -19.88
C ILE A 132 14.71 -6.49 -18.51
N TYR A 133 13.57 -7.17 -18.41
CA TYR A 133 12.89 -7.35 -17.13
C TYR A 133 13.62 -8.37 -16.25
N VAL A 134 14.12 -7.89 -15.12
CA VAL A 134 14.69 -8.69 -14.03
C VAL A 134 13.75 -8.72 -12.83
N GLN A 135 13.85 -9.76 -12.01
CA GLN A 135 13.06 -9.88 -10.80
C GLN A 135 13.69 -9.10 -9.64
N VAL A 136 12.87 -8.27 -9.00
CA VAL A 136 13.25 -7.45 -7.85
C VAL A 136 12.33 -7.77 -6.68
N LEU A 137 12.92 -8.10 -5.54
CA LEU A 137 12.26 -8.19 -4.26
C LEU A 137 12.00 -6.76 -3.76
N HIS A 138 10.74 -6.39 -3.70
CA HIS A 138 10.27 -5.14 -3.12
C HIS A 138 9.68 -5.40 -1.73
N ARG A 139 10.24 -4.74 -0.71
CA ARG A 139 9.73 -4.74 0.66
C ARG A 139 9.29 -3.34 1.06
N MET A 140 8.10 -3.20 1.62
CA MET A 140 7.54 -1.93 2.05
C MET A 140 7.14 -1.94 3.51
N PHE A 141 7.63 -0.96 4.26
CA PHE A 141 7.46 -0.80 5.70
C PHE A 141 6.82 0.55 6.00
N TYR A 142 6.00 0.61 7.03
CA TYR A 142 5.60 1.87 7.65
C TYR A 142 6.34 2.02 8.99
N VAL A 143 7.45 2.76 8.97
CA VAL A 143 8.48 2.74 10.03
C VAL A 143 8.27 3.79 11.12
N ALA A 144 7.36 4.75 10.90
CA ALA A 144 6.97 5.74 11.90
C ALA A 144 5.48 6.08 11.78
N SER A 145 4.87 6.37 12.92
CA SER A 145 3.47 6.80 13.03
C SER A 145 3.33 7.85 14.13
N TYR A 146 2.31 8.69 13.99
CA TYR A 146 1.88 9.66 14.99
C TYR A 146 1.11 9.01 16.14
N SER A 147 1.04 9.68 17.28
CA SER A 147 0.24 9.27 18.44
C SER A 147 -1.24 9.06 18.09
N ASN A 148 -1.79 9.91 17.22
CA ASN A 148 -3.16 9.78 16.72
C ASN A 148 -3.37 8.56 15.80
N GLY A 149 -2.30 7.89 15.35
CA GLY A 149 -2.33 6.69 14.53
C GLY A 149 -2.08 6.92 13.05
N SER A 150 -1.89 8.16 12.63
CA SER A 150 -1.53 8.50 11.25
C SER A 150 -0.15 7.95 10.93
N ILE A 151 -0.04 7.29 9.79
CA ILE A 151 1.21 6.74 9.29
C ILE A 151 2.04 7.87 8.70
N TRP A 152 3.33 7.92 9.03
CA TRP A 152 4.18 9.06 8.68
C TRP A 152 5.29 8.72 7.70
N LEU A 153 6.16 7.77 8.03
CA LEU A 153 7.31 7.43 7.21
C LEU A 153 7.13 6.05 6.62
N ALA A 154 7.22 5.96 5.30
CA ALA A 154 7.26 4.70 4.56
C ALA A 154 8.69 4.43 4.08
N LEU A 155 9.16 3.19 4.21
CA LEU A 155 10.44 2.76 3.69
C LEU A 155 10.20 1.64 2.67
N CYS A 156 10.64 1.85 1.43
CA CYS A 156 10.67 0.81 0.40
C CYS A 156 12.11 0.37 0.14
N LEU A 157 12.33 -0.92 0.05
CA LEU A 157 13.61 -1.53 -0.30
C LEU A 157 13.45 -2.36 -1.57
N TYR A 158 14.36 -2.18 -2.52
CA TYR A 158 14.41 -2.93 -3.77
C TYR A 158 15.73 -3.70 -3.85
N ASN A 159 15.65 -5.03 -3.84
CA ASN A 159 16.80 -5.94 -3.90
C ASN A 159 16.66 -6.88 -5.12
N LEU A 160 17.77 -7.33 -5.69
CA LEU A 160 17.72 -8.29 -6.80
C LEU A 160 17.23 -9.63 -6.25
N PHE A 161 16.33 -10.29 -6.97
CA PHE A 161 15.76 -11.57 -6.57
C PHE A 161 16.11 -12.65 -7.59
N ALA A 162 16.73 -13.74 -7.11
CA ALA A 162 17.16 -14.87 -7.94
C ALA A 162 16.25 -16.10 -7.81
N GLY A 163 15.16 -16.02 -7.04
CA GLY A 163 14.21 -17.12 -6.87
C GLY A 163 13.16 -17.17 -7.98
N THR A 164 12.35 -18.22 -7.98
CA THR A 164 11.31 -18.45 -9.00
C THR A 164 9.89 -18.30 -8.47
N ASN A 165 9.71 -18.20 -7.15
CA ASN A 165 8.39 -18.17 -6.54
C ASN A 165 7.88 -16.74 -6.40
N PRO A 166 6.71 -16.41 -7.00
CA PRO A 166 6.07 -15.13 -6.74
C PRO A 166 5.72 -15.06 -5.25
N ARG A 167 6.05 -13.93 -4.62
CA ARG A 167 5.64 -13.59 -3.26
C ARG A 167 4.82 -12.32 -3.32
N ASN A 168 3.67 -12.33 -2.65
CA ASN A 168 2.79 -11.18 -2.45
C ASN A 168 2.13 -11.35 -1.09
N VAL A 169 2.90 -11.08 -0.03
CA VAL A 169 2.53 -11.43 1.34
C VAL A 169 2.75 -10.25 2.27
N ILE A 170 1.91 -10.16 3.30
CA ILE A 170 2.23 -9.39 4.50
C ILE A 170 2.99 -10.32 5.44
N VAL A 171 4.12 -9.86 5.97
CA VAL A 171 4.95 -10.64 6.89
C VAL A 171 4.98 -9.95 8.24
N ASP A 172 4.68 -10.71 9.31
CA ASP A 172 5.02 -10.35 10.69
C ASP A 172 6.50 -10.68 10.91
N SER A 173 7.34 -9.66 10.99
CA SER A 173 8.79 -9.81 11.16
C SER A 173 9.20 -10.38 12.52
N LEU A 174 8.34 -10.31 13.55
CA LEU A 174 8.63 -10.87 14.87
C LEU A 174 8.36 -12.38 14.91
N SER A 175 7.24 -12.82 14.35
CA SER A 175 6.82 -14.23 14.39
C SER A 175 7.23 -15.03 13.15
N GLY A 176 7.56 -14.35 12.06
CA GLY A 176 7.76 -14.95 10.73
C GLY A 176 6.46 -15.39 10.06
N GLN A 177 5.29 -15.10 10.66
CA GLN A 177 4.00 -15.44 10.08
C GLN A 177 3.79 -14.68 8.77
N GLN A 178 3.40 -15.41 7.74
CA GLN A 178 3.06 -14.84 6.44
C GLN A 178 1.56 -14.88 6.22
N THR A 179 1.06 -13.79 5.67
CA THR A 179 -0.34 -13.56 5.37
C THR A 179 -0.43 -13.26 3.88
N ASP A 180 -0.87 -14.25 3.10
CA ASP A 180 -1.05 -14.11 1.66
C ASP A 180 -2.08 -13.03 1.35
N LEU A 181 -1.70 -12.04 0.55
CA LEU A 181 -2.62 -10.99 0.13
C LEU A 181 -3.59 -11.43 -0.97
N VAL A 182 -3.31 -12.60 -1.57
CA VAL A 182 -4.19 -13.27 -2.53
C VAL A 182 -5.23 -14.13 -1.80
N SER A 183 -4.86 -14.76 -0.68
CA SER A 183 -5.74 -15.65 0.11
C SER A 183 -6.45 -14.95 1.27
N HIS A 184 -5.97 -13.79 1.73
CA HIS A 184 -6.83 -12.68 2.15
C HIS A 184 -7.47 -12.06 0.93
N ASN A 185 -8.24 -12.91 0.28
CA ASN A 185 -9.53 -12.62 -0.26
C ASN A 185 -10.09 -11.43 0.53
N CYS A 186 -10.00 -10.22 -0.05
CA CYS A 186 -10.70 -9.05 0.45
C CYS A 186 -12.18 -9.40 0.69
N ASN A 187 -12.66 -10.53 0.15
CA ASN A 187 -13.85 -11.26 0.57
C ASN A 187 -14.24 -11.23 2.06
N ASP A 188 -13.35 -11.00 3.03
CA ASP A 188 -13.76 -10.84 4.44
C ASP A 188 -13.93 -9.38 4.90
N LEU A 189 -13.44 -8.38 4.14
CA LEU A 189 -13.70 -6.95 4.42
C LEU A 189 -15.20 -6.67 4.44
N LEU A 190 -15.92 -7.27 3.49
CA LEU A 190 -17.37 -7.22 3.42
C LEU A 190 -17.90 -8.63 3.63
N THR A 191 -18.90 -8.77 4.49
CA THR A 191 -19.66 -10.02 4.61
C THR A 191 -20.26 -10.40 3.26
N GLY A 192 -20.59 -11.68 3.07
CA GLY A 192 -21.25 -12.15 1.84
C GLY A 192 -22.49 -11.31 1.48
N ARG A 193 -23.29 -10.94 2.49
CA ARG A 193 -24.47 -10.09 2.32
C ARG A 193 -24.14 -8.66 1.92
N GLU A 194 -23.08 -8.08 2.48
CA GLU A 194 -22.62 -6.73 2.13
C GLU A 194 -22.12 -6.67 0.69
N LYS A 195 -21.42 -7.70 0.19
CA LYS A 195 -21.02 -7.78 -1.22
C LYS A 195 -22.21 -7.91 -2.15
N GLU A 196 -23.18 -8.74 -1.79
CA GLU A 196 -24.38 -8.96 -2.59
C GLU A 196 -25.17 -7.64 -2.74
N ILE A 197 -25.32 -6.90 -1.65
CA ILE A 197 -25.89 -5.55 -1.66
C ILE A 197 -25.05 -4.60 -2.51
N LEU A 198 -23.72 -4.63 -2.37
CA LEU A 198 -22.84 -3.72 -3.11
C LEU A 198 -22.83 -4.01 -4.62
N LYS A 199 -22.92 -5.28 -5.05
CA LYS A 199 -23.11 -5.68 -6.45
C LYS A 199 -24.41 -5.12 -7.03
N LEU A 200 -25.51 -5.19 -6.27
CA LEU A 200 -26.78 -4.65 -6.73
C LEU A 200 -26.76 -3.11 -6.83
N ILE A 201 -26.06 -2.44 -5.91
CA ILE A 201 -25.81 -1.00 -6.01
C ILE A 201 -25.01 -0.67 -7.27
N ASP A 202 -23.97 -1.45 -7.56
CA ASP A 202 -23.14 -1.28 -8.76
C ASP A 202 -23.94 -1.51 -10.07
N MET A 203 -24.93 -2.39 -10.04
CA MET A 203 -25.91 -2.58 -11.12
C MET A 203 -26.99 -1.47 -11.20
N GLY A 204 -26.89 -0.42 -10.37
CA GLY A 204 -27.81 0.71 -10.36
C GLY A 204 -29.14 0.47 -9.66
N LYS A 205 -29.28 -0.56 -8.81
CA LYS A 205 -30.52 -0.84 -8.09
C LYS A 205 -30.71 0.13 -6.91
N MET A 206 -31.95 0.59 -6.71
CA MET A 206 -32.27 1.42 -5.55
C MET A 206 -32.48 0.58 -4.29
N SER A 207 -32.36 1.19 -3.10
CA SER A 207 -32.55 0.46 -1.83
C SER A 207 -33.90 -0.26 -1.72
N LYS A 208 -34.95 0.25 -2.37
CA LYS A 208 -36.27 -0.39 -2.44
C LYS A 208 -36.23 -1.67 -3.30
N ASP A 209 -35.55 -1.62 -4.44
CA ASP A 209 -35.39 -2.76 -5.34
C ASP A 209 -34.52 -3.84 -4.69
N ILE A 210 -33.42 -3.43 -4.04
CA ILE A 210 -32.54 -4.34 -3.30
C ILE A 210 -33.30 -5.02 -2.17
N ALA A 211 -34.10 -4.26 -1.41
CA ALA A 211 -34.94 -4.80 -0.35
C ALA A 211 -35.91 -5.86 -0.87
N PHE A 212 -36.55 -5.60 -2.01
CA PHE A 212 -37.44 -6.54 -2.68
C PHE A 212 -36.71 -7.79 -3.18
N LEU A 213 -35.62 -7.63 -3.93
CA LEU A 213 -34.84 -8.74 -4.50
C LEU A 213 -34.26 -9.67 -3.43
N LEU A 214 -33.89 -9.10 -2.30
CA LEU A 214 -33.21 -9.80 -1.22
C LEU A 214 -34.15 -10.19 -0.06
N SER A 215 -35.46 -9.94 -0.19
CA SER A 215 -36.49 -10.20 0.81
C SER A 215 -36.17 -9.67 2.21
N ILE A 216 -35.66 -8.43 2.30
CA ILE A 216 -35.33 -7.75 3.56
C ILE A 216 -35.92 -6.34 3.59
N SER A 217 -35.95 -5.70 4.77
CA SER A 217 -36.45 -4.33 4.87
C SER A 217 -35.49 -3.31 4.25
N VAL A 218 -36.03 -2.20 3.73
CA VAL A 218 -35.22 -1.05 3.28
C VAL A 218 -34.29 -0.53 4.39
N LYS A 219 -34.75 -0.56 5.64
CA LYS A 219 -33.94 -0.19 6.82
C LYS A 219 -32.74 -1.11 6.98
N THR A 220 -32.91 -2.41 6.75
CA THR A 220 -31.82 -3.40 6.77
C THR A 220 -30.80 -3.11 5.66
N VAL A 221 -31.27 -2.80 4.44
CA VAL A 221 -30.38 -2.40 3.33
C VAL A 221 -29.59 -1.14 3.69
N SER A 222 -30.24 -0.12 4.24
CA SER A 222 -29.55 1.12 4.68
C SER A 222 -28.48 0.85 5.73
N ARG A 223 -28.73 -0.05 6.69
CA ARG A 223 -27.73 -0.45 7.70
C ARG A 223 -26.53 -1.16 7.07
N HIS A 224 -26.76 -2.09 6.13
CA HIS A 224 -25.67 -2.72 5.41
C HIS A 224 -24.86 -1.71 4.58
N ARG A 225 -25.53 -0.74 3.91
CA ARG A 225 -24.85 0.34 3.20
C ARG A 225 -23.95 1.14 4.13
N GLN A 226 -24.44 1.53 5.30
CA GLN A 226 -23.65 2.25 6.29
C GLN A 226 -22.43 1.43 6.74
N ASN A 227 -22.62 0.15 7.06
CA ASN A 227 -21.51 -0.72 7.43
C ASN A 227 -20.47 -0.85 6.31
N ILE A 228 -20.91 -0.96 5.04
CA ILE A 228 -20.01 -1.01 3.88
C ILE A 228 -19.18 0.28 3.81
N LEU A 229 -19.82 1.44 3.95
CA LEU A 229 -19.13 2.74 3.95
C LEU A 229 -18.10 2.83 5.07
N GLU A 230 -18.45 2.42 6.29
CA GLU A 230 -17.55 2.42 7.45
C GLU A 230 -16.37 1.46 7.27
N LYS A 231 -16.64 0.24 6.77
CA LYS A 231 -15.60 -0.78 6.52
C LYS A 231 -14.65 -0.39 5.41
N LEU A 232 -15.15 0.28 4.38
CA LEU A 232 -14.36 0.77 3.25
C LEU A 232 -13.83 2.20 3.48
N GLN A 233 -14.18 2.85 4.60
CA GLN A 233 -13.79 4.22 4.95
C GLN A 233 -14.14 5.27 3.87
N VAL A 234 -15.29 5.12 3.23
CA VAL A 234 -15.76 6.03 2.16
C VAL A 234 -17.06 6.73 2.53
N ASN A 235 -17.33 7.85 1.86
CA ASN A 235 -18.46 8.70 2.22
C ASN A 235 -19.73 8.39 1.40
N ASN A 236 -19.62 7.64 0.30
CA ASN A 236 -20.76 7.34 -0.57
C ASN A 236 -20.66 5.98 -1.26
N SER A 237 -21.81 5.48 -1.73
CA SER A 237 -21.91 4.13 -2.29
C SER A 237 -21.26 3.97 -3.66
N ILE A 238 -21.05 5.06 -4.41
CA ILE A 238 -20.36 5.01 -5.71
C ILE A 238 -18.88 4.73 -5.47
N GLU A 239 -18.29 5.45 -4.53
CA GLU A 239 -16.92 5.26 -4.08
C GLU A 239 -16.71 3.86 -3.49
N ALA A 240 -17.67 3.38 -2.70
CA ALA A 240 -17.68 2.01 -2.19
C ALA A 240 -17.63 0.96 -3.32
N CYS A 241 -18.45 1.11 -4.37
CA CYS A 241 -18.44 0.21 -5.51
C CYS A 241 -17.11 0.24 -6.27
N ARG A 242 -16.53 1.43 -6.43
CA ARG A 242 -15.22 1.61 -7.08
C ARG A 242 -14.12 0.88 -6.31
N ILE A 243 -13.98 1.16 -5.01
CA ILE A 243 -12.99 0.49 -4.15
C ILE A 243 -13.20 -1.01 -4.17
N ALA A 244 -14.45 -1.46 -4.10
CA ALA A 244 -14.77 -2.86 -4.11
C ALA A 244 -14.34 -3.55 -5.40
N LYS A 245 -14.47 -2.92 -6.57
CA LYS A 245 -13.94 -3.45 -7.83
C LYS A 245 -12.41 -3.51 -7.84
N GLU A 246 -11.75 -2.44 -7.40
CA GLU A 246 -10.28 -2.34 -7.36
C GLU A 246 -9.66 -3.37 -6.41
N LEU A 247 -10.34 -3.66 -5.30
CA LEU A 247 -9.96 -4.69 -4.34
C LEU A 247 -10.42 -6.10 -4.74
N SER A 248 -11.15 -6.24 -5.86
CA SER A 248 -11.77 -7.49 -6.32
C SER A 248 -12.74 -8.11 -5.31
N LEU A 249 -13.50 -7.27 -4.60
CA LEU A 249 -14.59 -7.62 -3.68
C LEU A 249 -15.90 -7.96 -4.38
N ILE A 250 -16.14 -7.36 -5.55
CA ILE A 250 -17.37 -7.51 -6.34
C ILE A 250 -17.10 -7.67 -7.82
#